data_AF-A0A948X7A0-F1
#
_entry.id   AF-A0A948X7A0-F1
#
_cell.length_a   1.000
_cell.length_b   1.000
_cell.length_c   1.000
_cell.angle_alpha   90.00
_cell.angle_beta   90.00
_cell.angle_gamma   90.00
#
_symmetry.space_group_name_H-M   'P 1'
#
loop_
_entity.id
_entity.type
_entity.pdbx_description
1 polymer ?
#
loop_
_entity_poly.entity_id
_entity_poly.type
_entity_poly.pdbx_seq_one_letter_code
_entity_poly.pdbx_strand_id
1 'polypeptide(L)' 'MPYMHSESALVHAQAVALFSQAGMEGTLQFALRHKAIIDGFGRYPHRSAILGRTSSAQELAFLSEPGSSF' A
#
# COMPACT_ATOMS: atom_id res chain seq x y z
N MET A 1 -0.29 -5.28 11.62
CA MET A 1 -1.26 -4.28 11.12
C MET A 1 -2.03 -4.84 9.92
N PRO A 2 -3.08 -5.65 10.11
CA PRO A 2 -3.75 -6.36 9.01
C PRO A 2 -4.39 -5.43 7.98
N TYR A 3 -4.97 -4.30 8.41
CA TYR A 3 -5.62 -3.32 7.53
C TYR A 3 -4.69 -2.72 6.48
N MET A 4 -3.44 -2.41 6.84
CA MET A 4 -2.48 -1.81 5.91
C MET A 4 -1.89 -2.82 4.92
N HIS A 5 -2.03 -4.13 5.15
CA HIS A 5 -1.37 -5.15 4.31
C HIS A 5 -2.34 -5.87 3.35
N SER A 6 -3.61 -5.44 3.31
CA SER A 6 -4.62 -5.95 2.38
C SER A 6 -4.45 -5.34 0.99
N GLU A 7 -4.59 -6.14 -0.07
CA GLU A 7 -4.70 -5.64 -1.45
C GLU A 7 -6.17 -5.25 -1.76
N SER A 8 -6.78 -4.41 -0.92
CA SER A 8 -8.18 -3.98 -1.04
C SER A 8 -8.36 -2.49 -0.74
N ALA A 9 -8.83 -1.74 -1.73
CA ALA A 9 -9.08 -0.30 -1.58
C ALA A 9 -10.10 0.01 -0.48
N LEU A 10 -11.13 -0.82 -0.32
CA LEU A 10 -12.15 -0.65 0.73
C LEU A 10 -11.53 -0.81 2.13
N VAL A 11 -10.65 -1.80 2.30
CA VAL A 11 -9.94 -2.00 3.57
C VAL A 11 -9.02 -0.82 3.87
N HIS A 12 -8.36 -0.25 2.86
CA HIS A 12 -7.56 0.96 3.04
C HIS A 12 -8.39 2.21 3.39
N ALA A 13 -9.60 2.35 2.84
CA ALA A 13 -10.51 3.43 3.24
C ALA A 13 -10.91 3.29 4.72
N GLN A 14 -11.20 2.08 5.18
CA GLN A 14 -11.47 1.79 6.60
C GLN A 14 -10.24 2.04 7.47
N ALA A 15 -9.04 1.67 7.00
CA ALA A 15 -7.79 1.89 7.71
C ALA A 15 -7.54 3.38 7.97
N VAL A 16 -7.75 4.23 6.96
CA VAL A 16 -7.57 5.69 7.11
C VAL A 16 -8.54 6.25 8.14
N ALA A 17 -9.82 5.88 8.08
CA ALA A 17 -10.80 6.30 9.08
C ALA A 17 -10.39 5.85 10.50
N LEU A 18 -9.96 4.59 10.65
CA LEU A 18 -9.53 4.04 11.93
C LEU A 18 -8.29 4.76 12.50
N PHE A 19 -7.31 5.06 11.67
CA PHE A 19 -6.04 5.66 12.11
C PHE A 19 -6.05 7.19 12.14
N SER A 20 -7.16 7.85 11.77
CA SER A 20 -7.31 9.30 11.86
C SER A 20 -7.57 9.81 13.29
N GLN A 21 -7.45 8.94 14.29
CA GLN A 21 -7.61 9.28 15.70
C GLN A 21 -6.36 10.00 16.24
N ALA A 22 -6.56 10.90 17.21
CA ALA A 22 -5.47 11.64 17.84
C ALA A 22 -4.44 10.68 18.48
N GLY A 23 -3.15 10.98 18.31
CA GLY A 23 -2.04 10.15 18.79
C GLY A 23 -1.65 9.00 17.86
N MET A 24 -2.31 8.87 16.70
CA MET A 24 -2.00 7.84 15.69
C MET A 24 -1.37 8.42 14.42
N GLU A 25 -0.90 9.67 14.45
CA GLU A 25 -0.45 10.42 13.26
C GLU A 25 0.63 9.66 12.49
N GLY A 26 1.60 9.06 13.19
CA GLY A 26 2.63 8.23 12.56
C GLY A 26 2.04 7.04 11.79
N THR A 27 1.07 6.35 12.39
CA THR A 27 0.39 5.21 11.74
C THR A 27 -0.48 5.68 10.58
N LEU A 28 -1.16 6.81 10.72
CA LEU A 28 -1.95 7.41 9.66
C LEU A 28 -1.08 7.73 8.43
N GLN A 29 0.10 8.31 8.63
CA GLN A 29 1.03 8.58 7.54
C GLN A 29 1.42 7.31 6.78
N PHE A 30 1.69 6.21 7.48
CA PHE A 30 1.95 4.93 6.83
C PHE A 30 0.70 4.38 6.12
N ALA A 31 -0.47 4.46 6.72
CA ALA A 31 -1.72 3.97 6.12
C ALA A 31 -2.05 4.72 4.82
N LEU A 32 -1.80 6.03 4.77
CA LEU A 32 -1.96 6.85 3.58
C LEU A 32 -0.98 6.46 2.47
N ARG A 33 0.29 6.19 2.83
CA ARG A 33 1.29 5.70 1.86
C ARG A 33 0.90 4.35 1.26
N HIS A 34 0.43 3.41 2.07
CA HIS A 34 -0.07 2.13 1.56
C HIS A 34 -1.30 2.31 0.67
N LYS A 35 -2.25 3.17 1.09
CA LYS A 35 -3.44 3.47 0.31
C LYS A 35 -3.06 4.03 -1.06
N ALA A 36 -2.07 4.91 -1.16
CA ALA A 36 -1.62 5.46 -2.45
C ALA A 36 -1.13 4.37 -3.41
N ILE A 37 -0.41 3.35 -2.90
CA ILE A 37 0.02 2.20 -3.72
C ILE A 37 -1.21 1.42 -4.22
N ILE A 38 -2.15 1.11 -3.32
CA ILE A 38 -3.38 0.37 -3.68
C ILE A 38 -4.28 1.17 -4.63
N ASP A 39 -4.40 2.48 -4.46
CA ASP A 39 -5.16 3.34 -5.38
C ASP A 39 -4.54 3.38 -6.78
N GLY A 40 -3.20 3.37 -6.87
CA GLY A 40 -2.47 3.42 -8.14
C GLY A 40 -2.39 2.08 -8.87
N PHE A 41 -2.14 0.98 -8.15
CA PHE A 41 -1.86 -0.34 -8.75
C PHE A 41 -2.91 -1.41 -8.44
N GLY A 42 -3.82 -1.16 -7.50
CA GLY A 42 -4.81 -2.15 -7.03
C GLY A 42 -4.23 -3.30 -6.21
N ARG A 43 -2.90 -3.35 -6.04
CA ARG A 43 -2.14 -4.42 -5.37
C ARG A 43 -0.78 -3.89 -4.92
N TYR A 44 0.01 -4.70 -4.23
CA TYR A 44 1.40 -4.38 -3.88
C TYR A 44 2.38 -4.93 -4.92
N PRO A 45 3.03 -4.07 -5.75
CA PRO A 45 3.92 -4.53 -6.81
C PRO A 45 5.10 -5.34 -6.30
N HIS A 46 5.62 -5.03 -5.11
CA HIS A 46 6.77 -5.74 -4.52
C HIS A 46 6.45 -7.19 -4.15
N ARG A 47 5.16 -7.57 -4.09
CA ARG A 47 4.73 -8.96 -3.84
C ARG A 47 4.63 -9.79 -5.11
N SER A 48 4.69 -9.17 -6.29
CA SER A 48 4.44 -9.85 -7.57
C SER A 48 5.35 -11.06 -7.77
N ALA A 49 6.66 -10.92 -7.57
CA ALA A 49 7.62 -12.02 -7.77
C ALA A 49 7.35 -13.23 -6.85
N ILE A 50 7.11 -12.98 -5.56
CA ILE A 50 6.87 -14.04 -4.55
C ILE A 50 5.53 -14.75 -4.82
N LEU A 51 4.56 -14.04 -5.38
CA LEU A 51 3.24 -14.59 -5.73
C LEU A 51 3.18 -15.13 -7.18
N GLY A 52 4.29 -15.19 -7.91
CA GLY A 52 4.34 -15.67 -9.29
C GLY A 52 3.61 -14.79 -10.31
N ARG A 53 3.40 -13.50 -10.01
CA ARG A 53 2.73 -12.53 -10.88
C ARG A 53 3.75 -11.75 -11.71
N THR A 54 3.40 -11.45 -12.96
CA THR A 54 4.19 -10.54 -13.80
C THR A 54 3.88 -9.08 -13.44
N SER A 55 4.92 -8.29 -13.22
CA SER A 55 4.81 -6.83 -13.04
C SER A 55 4.72 -6.13 -14.40
N SER A 56 3.88 -5.11 -14.48
CA SER A 56 3.82 -4.19 -15.63
C SER A 56 5.03 -3.25 -15.66
N ALA A 57 5.23 -2.54 -16.77
CA ALA A 57 6.31 -1.55 -16.90
C ALA A 57 6.20 -0.42 -15.85
N GLN A 58 4.99 0.03 -15.52
CA GLN A 58 4.77 1.05 -14.50
C GLN A 58 5.12 0.53 -13.10
N GLU A 59 4.73 -0.70 -12.79
CA GLU A 59 5.08 -1.36 -11.53
C GLU A 59 6.59 -1.56 -11.39
N LEU A 60 7.28 -1.92 -12.49
CA LEU A 60 8.75 -2.05 -12.49
C LEU A 60 9.45 -0.70 -12.28
N ALA A 61 8.96 0.36 -12.91
CA ALA A 61 9.46 1.71 -12.69
C ALA A 61 9.28 2.13 -11.23
N PHE A 62 8.08 1.94 -10.67
CA PHE A 62 7.80 2.20 -9.26
C PHE A 62 8.73 1.41 -8.32
N LEU A 63 8.98 0.14 -8.60
CA LEU A 63 9.88 -0.70 -7.80
C LEU A 63 11.35 -0.23 -7.79
N SER A 64 11.75 0.63 -8.72
CA SER A 64 13.07 1.25 -8.72
C SER A 64 13.18 2.49 -7.82
N GLU A 65 12.05 3.03 -7.34
CA GLU A 65 11.99 4.21 -6.50
C GLU A 65 12.17 3.88 -5.01
N PRO A 66 12.73 4.79 -4.20
CA PRO A 66 12.78 4.64 -2.75
C PRO A 66 11.37 4.54 -2.14
N GLY A 67 11.20 3.65 -1.17
CA GLY A 67 9.91 3.47 -0.50
C GLY A 67 8.87 2.72 -1.35
N SER A 68 9.30 1.97 -2.35
CA SER A 68 8.43 1.08 -3.14
C SER A 68 8.14 -0.27 -2.48
N SER A 69 8.77 -0.55 -1.34
CA SER A 69 8.58 -1.72 -0.52
C SER A 69 8.40 -1.35 0.96
N PHE A 70 7.24 -1.70 1.51
CA PHE A 70 6.90 -1.70 2.93
C PHE A 70 5.59 -2.49 3.14
#